data_AF-A0A1J1C9I1-F1
#
_entry.id   AF-A0A1J1C9I1-F1
#
_cell.length_a   1.000
_cell.length_b   1.000
_cell.length_c   1.000
_cell.angle_alpha   90.00
_cell.angle_beta   90.00
_cell.angle_gamma   90.00
#
_symmetry.space_group_name_H-M   'P 1'
#
loop_
_entity.id
_entity.type
_entity.pdbx_description
1 polymer ?
#
loop_
_entity_poly.entity_id
_entity_poly.type
_entity_poly.pdbx_seq_one_letter_code
_entity_poly.pdbx_strand_id
1 'polypeptide(L)'
;MCSDYPCISACQPGALQRAFAQKLNGVARINKNLCLAYSGLFCRACVNACPLANEAISVNASGRPVVNEEICTGCGICEYQCPAEQPAIEIKPKT
;
A
#
# COMPACT_ATOMS: atom_id res chain seq x y z
N MET A 1 24.20 2.70 20.40
CA MET A 1 23.27 1.60 20.76
C MET A 1 22.98 1.73 22.24
N CYS A 2 21.73 1.58 22.67
CA CYS A 2 21.39 1.67 24.09
C CYS A 2 21.85 0.40 24.81
N SER A 3 22.44 0.54 26.00
CA SER A 3 23.14 -0.52 26.71
C SER A 3 22.22 -1.62 27.27
N ASP A 4 20.98 -1.28 27.63
CA ASP A 4 20.09 -2.15 28.41
C ASP A 4 18.81 -2.59 27.67
N TYR A 5 18.69 -2.24 26.38
CA TYR A 5 17.55 -2.59 25.51
C TYR A 5 16.16 -2.59 26.21
N PRO A 6 15.74 -1.48 26.86
CA PRO A 6 14.52 -1.43 27.67
C PRO A 6 13.23 -1.75 26.88
N CYS A 7 13.28 -1.66 25.54
CA CYS A 7 12.21 -2.06 24.65
C CYS A 7 11.88 -3.56 24.72
N ILE A 8 12.86 -4.43 24.99
CA ILE A 8 12.66 -5.88 25.07
C ILE A 8 11.81 -6.21 26.29
N SER A 9 12.12 -5.60 27.44
CA SER A 9 11.44 -5.82 28.71
C SER A 9 10.05 -5.17 28.75
N ALA A 10 9.87 -4.04 28.07
CA ALA A 10 8.59 -3.34 27.99
C ALA A 10 7.58 -4.04 27.07
N CYS A 11 8.05 -4.84 26.12
CA CYS A 11 7.20 -5.53 25.14
C CYS A 11 6.33 -6.59 25.84
N GLN A 12 5.04 -6.29 25.99
CA GLN A 12 4.07 -7.25 26.55
C GLN A 12 3.74 -8.36 25.54
N PRO A 13 3.44 -9.58 26.00
CA PRO A 13 2.91 -10.63 25.12
C PRO A 13 1.70 -10.13 24.33
N GLY A 14 1.66 -10.41 23.03
CA GLY A 14 0.59 -9.92 22.15
C GLY A 14 0.80 -8.50 21.60
N ALA A 15 1.90 -7.82 21.93
CA ALA A 15 2.29 -6.56 21.25
C ALA A 15 2.50 -6.78 19.74
N LEU A 16 3.00 -7.95 19.34
CA LEU A 16 3.03 -8.41 17.96
C LEU A 16 1.78 -9.26 17.67
N GLN A 17 0.62 -8.62 17.65
CA GLN A 17 -0.56 -9.22 17.05
C GLN A 17 -0.51 -9.07 15.54
N ARG A 18 -0.82 -10.15 14.83
CA ARG A 18 -1.10 -10.14 13.40
C ARG A 18 -2.40 -9.35 13.17
N ALA A 19 -2.34 -8.02 13.24
CA ALA A 19 -3.42 -7.13 12.85
C ALA A 19 -3.52 -7.12 11.31
N PHE A 20 -3.91 -8.25 10.73
CA PHE A 20 -4.09 -8.38 9.27
C PHE A 20 -5.31 -7.61 8.76
N ALA A 21 -6.12 -7.00 9.63
CA ALA A 21 -7.45 -6.53 9.29
C ALA A 21 -7.83 -5.17 9.88
N GLN A 22 -6.89 -4.38 10.42
CA GLN A 22 -7.25 -3.00 10.72
C GLN A 22 -7.22 -2.20 9.41
N LYS A 23 -8.42 -1.84 8.95
CA LYS A 23 -8.60 -0.80 7.93
C LYS A 23 -8.01 0.47 8.52
N LEU A 24 -6.80 0.81 8.08
CA LEU A 24 -6.22 2.10 8.41
C LEU A 24 -7.15 3.15 7.80
N ASN A 25 -7.29 4.31 8.45
CA ASN A 25 -8.14 5.42 7.98
C ASN A 25 -7.58 6.10 6.72
N GLY A 26 -7.07 5.31 5.76
CA GLY A 26 -6.55 5.76 4.49
C GLY A 26 -6.87 4.78 3.36
N VAL A 27 -6.72 5.28 2.15
CA VAL A 27 -7.00 4.56 0.90
C VAL A 27 -5.97 4.96 -0.13
N ALA A 28 -5.54 3.99 -0.94
CA ALA A 28 -4.59 4.25 -2.00
C ALA A 28 -5.23 5.11 -3.11
N ARG A 29 -4.51 6.13 -3.55
CA ARG A 29 -4.92 7.07 -4.61
C ARG A 29 -3.82 7.13 -5.66
N ILE A 30 -4.19 6.97 -6.93
CA ILE A 30 -3.23 6.95 -8.03
C ILE A 30 -3.16 8.33 -8.68
N ASN A 31 -1.95 8.90 -8.73
CA ASN A 31 -1.65 10.07 -9.55
C ASN A 31 -1.38 9.60 -10.99
N LYS A 32 -2.33 9.86 -11.88
CA LYS A 32 -2.28 9.43 -13.28
C LYS A 32 -1.14 10.10 -14.08
N ASN A 33 -0.66 11.26 -13.64
CA ASN A 33 0.42 11.98 -14.33
C ASN A 33 1.80 11.36 -14.04
N LEU A 34 1.95 10.70 -12.89
CA LEU A 34 3.20 10.05 -12.47
C LEU A 34 3.20 8.54 -12.75
N CYS A 35 2.02 7.94 -12.92
CA CYS A 35 1.90 6.49 -13.04
C CYS A 35 2.38 5.99 -14.40
N LEU A 36 3.45 5.18 -14.41
CA LEU A 36 4.02 4.58 -15.61
C LEU A 36 2.98 3.85 -16.47
N ALA A 37 2.00 3.17 -15.85
CA ALA A 37 0.91 2.50 -16.55
C ALA A 37 -0.06 3.47 -17.25
N TYR A 38 -0.28 4.66 -16.67
CA TYR A 38 -1.06 5.72 -17.33
C TYR A 38 -0.25 6.43 -18.42
N SER A 39 1.09 6.44 -18.31
CA SER A 39 2.02 6.93 -19.34
C SER A 39 2.25 5.95 -20.50
N GLY A 40 1.59 4.78 -20.50
CA GLY A 40 1.65 3.80 -21.60
C GLY A 40 2.69 2.69 -21.43
N LEU A 41 3.43 2.65 -20.32
CA LEU A 41 4.35 1.56 -20.02
C LEU A 41 3.60 0.39 -19.35
N PHE A 42 4.08 -0.83 -19.55
CA PHE A 42 3.56 -1.97 -18.81
C PHE A 42 4.08 -1.96 -17.36
N CYS A 43 3.24 -1.55 -16.40
CA CYS A 43 3.60 -1.52 -14.98
C CYS A 43 2.47 -2.09 -14.10
N ARG A 44 2.80 -3.09 -13.28
CA ARG A 44 1.88 -3.75 -12.34
C ARG A 44 2.44 -3.85 -10.92
N ALA A 45 3.47 -3.07 -10.60
CA ALA A 45 4.18 -3.16 -9.32
C ALA A 45 3.25 -3.03 -8.10
N CYS A 46 2.39 -2.02 -8.09
CA CYS A 46 1.43 -1.80 -6.99
C CYS A 46 0.39 -2.93 -6.86
N VAL A 47 -0.08 -3.50 -7.98
CA VAL A 47 -1.02 -4.62 -8.01
C VAL A 47 -0.36 -5.87 -7.44
N ASN A 48 0.84 -6.21 -7.92
CA ASN A 48 1.57 -7.40 -7.50
C ASN A 48 2.02 -7.33 -6.03
N ALA A 49 2.33 -6.13 -5.54
CA ALA A 49 2.72 -5.90 -4.17
C ALA A 49 1.53 -5.90 -3.19
N CYS A 50 0.30 -5.70 -3.67
CA CYS A 50 -0.87 -5.64 -2.82
C CYS A 50 -1.18 -7.03 -2.24
N PRO A 51 -1.32 -7.18 -0.91
CA PRO A 51 -1.73 -8.45 -0.30
C PRO A 51 -3.13 -8.93 -0.73
N LEU A 52 -3.95 -8.00 -1.24
CA LEU A 52 -5.30 -8.23 -1.74
C LEU A 52 -5.35 -7.94 -3.26
N ALA A 53 -4.34 -8.41 -3.99
CA ALA A 53 -4.24 -8.20 -5.43
C ALA A 53 -5.49 -8.72 -6.17
N ASN A 54 -5.93 -8.00 -7.19
CA ASN A 54 -7.17 -8.21 -7.94
C ASN A 54 -8.48 -7.96 -7.16
N GLU A 55 -8.41 -7.72 -5.85
CA GLU A 55 -9.55 -7.33 -5.02
C GLU A 55 -9.46 -5.84 -4.65
N ALA A 56 -8.42 -5.43 -3.93
CA ALA A 56 -8.19 -4.05 -3.51
C ALA A 56 -7.51 -3.19 -4.58
N ILE A 57 -6.62 -3.79 -5.37
CA ILE A 57 -5.99 -3.13 -6.53
C ILE A 57 -6.01 -4.12 -7.69
N SER A 58 -6.65 -3.73 -8.79
CA SER A 58 -6.80 -4.55 -10.01
C SER A 58 -6.30 -3.78 -11.24
N VAL A 59 -6.34 -4.42 -12.40
CA VAL A 59 -5.98 -3.80 -13.68
C VAL A 59 -7.24 -3.73 -14.56
N ASN A 60 -7.52 -2.57 -15.14
CA ASN A 60 -8.64 -2.42 -16.07
C ASN A 60 -8.30 -2.92 -17.49
N ALA A 61 -9.28 -2.88 -18.39
CA ALA A 61 -9.10 -3.32 -19.79
C ALA A 61 -7.98 -2.58 -20.55
N SER A 62 -7.60 -1.37 -20.11
CA SER A 62 -6.50 -0.59 -20.70
C SER A 62 -5.14 -0.86 -20.04
N GLY A 63 -5.01 -1.86 -19.18
CA GLY A 63 -3.76 -2.18 -18.50
C GLY A 63 -3.42 -1.22 -17.35
N ARG A 64 -4.36 -0.38 -16.90
CA ARG A 64 -4.12 0.63 -15.87
C ARG A 64 -4.58 0.14 -14.48
N PRO A 65 -3.81 0.38 -13.42
CA PRO A 65 -4.21 0.01 -12.07
C PRO A 65 -5.44 0.81 -11.61
N VAL A 66 -6.36 0.14 -10.91
CA VAL A 66 -7.56 0.72 -10.30
C VAL A 66 -7.64 0.25 -8.85
N VAL A 67 -7.95 1.16 -7.93
CA VAL A 67 -8.11 0.86 -6.50
C VAL A 67 -9.59 0.69 -6.18
N ASN A 68 -9.95 -0.42 -5.53
CA ASN A 68 -11.25 -0.57 -4.88
C ASN A 68 -11.17 -0.04 -3.44
N GLU A 69 -11.82 1.08 -3.18
CA GLU A 69 -11.77 1.77 -1.90
C GLU A 69 -12.45 1.02 -0.75
N GLU A 70 -13.43 0.18 -1.07
CA GLU A 70 -14.18 -0.58 -0.09
C GLU A 70 -13.30 -1.68 0.52
N ILE A 71 -12.47 -2.31 -0.31
CA ILE A 71 -11.57 -3.41 0.06
C ILE A 71 -10.19 -2.89 0.51
N CYS A 72 -9.70 -1.78 -0.06
CA CYS A 72 -8.41 -1.21 0.30
C CYS A 72 -8.30 -0.95 1.81
N THR A 73 -7.25 -1.50 2.42
CA THR A 73 -6.98 -1.41 3.86
C THR A 73 -6.12 -0.19 4.24
N GLY A 74 -5.56 0.52 3.26
CA GLY A 74 -4.65 1.63 3.50
C GLY A 74 -3.24 1.23 3.95
N CYS A 75 -2.82 -0.04 3.79
CA CYS A 75 -1.56 -0.57 4.33
C CYS A 75 -0.25 0.03 3.78
N GLY A 76 -0.28 0.83 2.70
CA GLY A 76 0.90 1.55 2.20
C GLY A 76 1.92 0.76 1.40
N ILE A 77 1.87 -0.58 1.37
CA ILE A 77 2.86 -1.40 0.64
C ILE A 77 2.98 -0.99 -0.85
N CYS A 78 1.85 -0.65 -1.47
CA CYS A 78 1.81 -0.23 -2.87
C CYS A 78 2.55 1.09 -3.17
N GLU A 79 2.60 2.00 -2.20
CA GLU A 79 3.34 3.28 -2.29
C GLU A 79 4.84 3.03 -2.25
N TYR A 80 5.29 2.19 -1.31
CA TYR A 80 6.70 1.82 -1.15
C TYR A 80 7.25 1.03 -2.35
N GLN A 81 6.42 0.20 -2.99
CA GLN A 81 6.82 -0.63 -4.14
C GLN A 81 6.67 0.11 -5.48
N CYS A 82 6.31 1.38 -5.48
CA CYS A 82 6.16 2.14 -6.71
C CYS A 82 7.54 2.46 -7.33
N PRO A 83 7.84 2.03 -8.58
CA PRO A 83 9.14 2.26 -9.20
C PRO A 83 9.26 3.62 -9.90
N ALA A 84 8.23 4.47 -9.83
CA ALA A 84 8.30 5.83 -10.38
C ALA A 84 9.24 6.69 -9.53
N GLU A 85 9.84 7.73 -10.14
CA GLU A 85 10.75 8.65 -9.45
C GLU A 85 10.11 9.29 -8.21
N GLN A 86 8.81 9.59 -8.30
CA GLN A 86 7.94 9.92 -7.18
C GLN A 86 6.81 8.91 -7.13
N PRO A 87 6.42 8.40 -5.95
CA PRO A 87 5.33 7.42 -5.83
C PRO A 87 4.07 7.90 -6.53
N ALA A 88 3.68 7.16 -7.57
CA ALA A 88 2.48 7.46 -8.35
C ALA A 88 1.20 6.95 -7.68
N ILE A 89 1.31 6.30 -6.53
CA ILE A 89 0.23 5.79 -5.71
C ILE A 89 0.57 6.08 -4.26
N GLU A 90 -0.33 6.75 -3.54
CA GLU A 90 -0.10 7.18 -2.16
C GLU A 90 -1.32 6.89 -1.30
N ILE A 91 -1.10 6.64 -0.01
CA ILE A 91 -2.20 6.53 0.94
C ILE A 91 -2.69 7.93 1.33
N LYS A 92 -3.97 8.20 1.08
CA LYS A 92 -4.64 9.43 1.51
C LYS A 92 -5.74 9.11 2.54
N PRO A 93 -6.05 10.03 3.47
CA PRO A 93 -7.18 9.85 4.38
C PRO A 93 -8.48 9.55 3.61
N LYS A 94 -9.35 8.72 4.20
CA LYS A 94 -10.73 8.59 3.71
C LYS A 94 -11.52 9.82 4.16
N THR A 95 -11.96 10.64 3.20
CA THR A 95 -12.90 11.74 3.43
C THR A 95 -14.32 11.20 3.60
#